data_AF-A0A1V6S439-F1
#
_entry.id   AF-A0A1V6S439-F1
#
_cell.length_a   1.000
_cell.length_b   1.000
_cell.length_c   1.000
_cell.angle_alpha   90.00
_cell.angle_beta   90.00
_cell.angle_gamma   90.00
#
_symmetry.space_group_name_H-M   'P 1'
#
loop_
_entity.id
_entity.type
_entity.pdbx_description
1 polymer ?
#
loop_
_entity_poly.entity_id
_entity_poly.type
_entity_poly.pdbx_seq_one_letter_code
_entity_poly.pdbx_strand_id
1 'polypeptide(L)'
;MTRRHLRGGEAITYSFAKNEETNILHQLGYYDQQRRFLSYLNDRREWMKAVVAQHLGLNSTDGCYVAKIEAWLCGGFNVCIPISIQGSGKLPGQQVVLRFALPYRTGDNFRPGNGDEKIQCEAGTYAWLQHNCPDVPIP
;
A
#
# COMPACT_ATOMS: atom_id res chain seq x y z
N MET A 1 -25.20 20.70 -2.93
CA MET A 1 -24.49 20.31 -1.69
C MET A 1 -23.50 19.21 -2.01
N THR A 2 -22.19 19.45 -1.82
CA THR A 2 -21.14 18.46 -2.08
C THR A 2 -21.03 17.51 -0.89
N ARG A 3 -21.39 16.23 -1.07
CA ARG A 3 -21.22 15.20 -0.01
C ARG A 3 -19.74 14.93 0.20
N ARG A 4 -19.28 15.00 1.45
CA ARG A 4 -17.89 14.73 1.84
C ARG A 4 -17.82 13.34 2.49
N HIS A 5 -16.81 12.56 2.13
CA HIS A 5 -16.67 11.16 2.53
C HIS A 5 -15.38 10.92 3.32
N LEU A 6 -15.45 10.07 4.35
CA LEU A 6 -14.24 9.52 4.99
C LEU A 6 -13.70 8.32 4.22
N ARG A 7 -12.55 7.83 4.68
CA ARG A 7 -11.99 6.54 4.27
C ARG A 7 -13.05 5.45 4.49
N GLY A 8 -13.47 4.80 3.40
CA GLY A 8 -14.59 3.86 3.38
C GLY A 8 -15.76 4.30 2.48
N GLY A 9 -15.80 5.57 2.06
CA GLY A 9 -16.81 6.07 1.13
C GLY A 9 -18.15 6.43 1.77
N GLU A 10 -18.23 6.42 3.10
CA GLU A 10 -19.43 6.84 3.84
C GLU A 10 -19.49 8.36 3.98
N ALA A 11 -20.69 8.92 3.81
CA ALA A 11 -20.92 10.36 3.90
C ALA A 11 -20.89 10.81 5.37
N ILE A 12 -20.18 11.90 5.67
CA ILE A 12 -20.10 12.44 7.05
C ILE A 12 -21.25 13.38 7.35
N THR A 13 -21.82 13.27 8.55
CA THR A 13 -22.72 14.26 9.15
C THR A 13 -22.00 15.09 10.21
N TYR A 14 -22.47 16.32 10.45
CA TYR A 14 -21.93 17.16 11.52
C TYR A 14 -22.07 16.50 12.91
N SER A 15 -23.19 15.83 13.19
CA SER A 15 -23.43 15.15 14.46
C SER A 15 -22.44 14.03 14.72
N PHE A 16 -22.05 13.29 13.68
CA PHE A 16 -20.96 12.31 13.76
C PHE A 16 -19.63 13.02 14.04
N ALA A 17 -19.27 13.99 13.20
CA ALA A 17 -17.98 14.68 13.29
C ALA A 17 -17.76 15.39 14.64
N LYS A 18 -18.83 15.90 15.27
CA LYS A 18 -18.78 16.57 16.57
C LYS A 18 -18.34 15.63 17.71
N ASN A 19 -18.63 14.33 17.59
CA ASN A 19 -18.32 13.34 18.63
C ASN A 19 -16.97 12.65 18.42
N GLU A 20 -16.25 13.00 17.36
CA GLU A 20 -14.95 12.41 17.04
C GLU A 20 -13.82 13.28 17.58
N GLU A 21 -12.86 12.67 18.29
CA GLU A 21 -11.66 13.35 18.81
C GLU A 21 -10.54 13.48 17.74
N THR A 22 -10.89 13.31 16.46
CA THR A 22 -9.93 13.37 15.36
C THR A 22 -10.17 14.59 14.48
N ASN A 23 -9.13 15.06 13.78
CA ASN A 23 -9.28 16.16 12.85
C ASN A 23 -9.99 15.70 11.56
N ILE A 24 -11.33 15.70 11.61
CA ILE A 24 -12.20 15.28 10.50
C ILE A 24 -11.96 16.10 9.23
N LEU A 25 -11.69 17.40 9.36
CA LEU A 25 -11.38 18.27 8.21
C LEU A 25 -10.12 17.80 7.47
N HIS A 26 -9.09 17.42 8.22
CA HIS A 26 -7.86 16.88 7.66
C HIS A 26 -8.10 15.50 7.02
N GLN A 27 -8.87 14.62 7.67
CA GLN A 27 -9.18 13.29 7.13
C GLN A 27 -9.99 13.34 5.84
N LEU A 28 -10.90 14.31 5.72
CA LEU A 28 -11.66 14.56 4.50
C LEU A 28 -10.77 14.86 3.29
N GLY A 29 -9.62 15.51 3.51
CA GLY A 29 -8.64 15.75 2.46
C GLY A 29 -7.98 14.47 1.93
N TYR A 30 -7.99 13.38 2.69
CA TYR A 30 -7.35 12.13 2.27
C TYR A 30 -8.16 11.32 1.27
N TYR A 31 -9.49 11.49 1.23
CA TYR A 31 -10.33 10.66 0.37
C TYR A 31 -9.97 10.83 -1.11
N ASP A 32 -9.87 12.07 -1.59
CA ASP A 32 -9.51 12.34 -2.99
C ASP A 32 -8.05 11.98 -3.30
N GLN A 33 -7.14 12.22 -2.34
CA GLN A 33 -5.73 11.85 -2.48
C GLN A 33 -5.55 10.34 -2.58
N GLN A 34 -6.27 9.57 -1.75
CA GLN A 34 -6.31 8.12 -1.81
C GLN A 34 -6.83 7.64 -3.16
N ARG A 35 -7.98 8.15 -3.63
CA ARG A 35 -8.54 7.75 -4.92
C ARG A 35 -7.57 8.00 -6.09
N ARG A 36 -6.95 9.18 -6.12
CA ARG A 36 -5.95 9.52 -7.14
C ARG A 36 -4.75 8.58 -7.10
N PHE A 37 -4.23 8.30 -5.91
CA PHE A 37 -3.06 7.42 -5.75
C PHE A 37 -3.37 5.97 -6.11
N LEU A 38 -4.53 5.43 -5.72
CA LEU A 38 -4.92 4.07 -6.09
C LEU A 38 -5.17 3.93 -7.60
N SER A 39 -5.76 4.95 -8.24
CA SER A 39 -5.87 5.00 -9.70
C SER A 39 -4.49 4.98 -10.37
N TYR A 40 -3.57 5.84 -9.90
CA TYR A 40 -2.20 5.91 -10.41
C TYR A 40 -1.47 4.55 -10.31
N LEU A 41 -1.64 3.85 -9.18
CA LEU A 41 -1.10 2.50 -9.01
C LEU A 41 -1.77 1.50 -9.95
N ASN A 42 -3.08 1.59 -10.15
CA ASN A 42 -3.81 0.66 -11.02
C ASN A 42 -3.41 0.82 -12.49
N ASP A 43 -3.04 2.03 -12.91
CA ASP A 43 -2.50 2.29 -14.26
C ASP A 43 -1.06 1.75 -14.45
N ARG A 44 -0.42 1.23 -13.38
CA ARG A 44 0.97 0.77 -13.36
C ARG A 44 1.12 -0.72 -13.07
N ARG A 45 0.09 -1.51 -13.34
CA ARG A 45 0.10 -2.96 -13.07
C ARG A 45 1.22 -3.69 -13.83
N GLU A 46 1.49 -3.32 -15.08
CA GLU A 46 2.59 -3.93 -15.84
C GLU A 46 3.96 -3.60 -15.24
N TRP A 47 4.14 -2.38 -14.73
CA TRP A 47 5.36 -2.01 -14.01
C TRP A 47 5.51 -2.83 -12.71
N MET A 48 4.42 -3.04 -11.95
CA MET A 48 4.46 -3.90 -10.76
C MET A 48 4.85 -5.34 -11.09
N LYS A 49 4.31 -5.90 -12.19
CA LYS A 49 4.67 -7.24 -12.67
C LYS A 49 6.16 -7.32 -13.01
N ALA A 50 6.71 -6.31 -13.69
CA ALA A 50 8.12 -6.27 -14.03
C ALA A 50 9.02 -6.23 -12.78
N VAL A 51 8.68 -5.38 -11.80
CA VAL A 51 9.40 -5.29 -10.52
C VAL A 51 9.39 -6.64 -9.77
N VAL A 52 8.21 -7.27 -9.65
CA VAL A 52 8.09 -8.58 -8.99
C VAL A 52 8.85 -9.67 -9.73
N ALA A 53 8.72 -9.74 -11.06
CA ALA A 53 9.45 -10.72 -11.87
C ALA A 53 10.96 -10.57 -11.69
N GLN A 54 11.47 -9.34 -11.71
CA GLN A 54 12.88 -9.05 -11.50
C GLN A 54 13.34 -9.46 -10.09
N HIS A 55 12.60 -9.11 -9.04
CA HIS A 55 12.99 -9.41 -7.66
C HIS A 55 12.91 -10.90 -7.31
N LEU A 56 12.07 -11.66 -8.01
CA LEU A 56 11.92 -13.11 -7.79
C LEU A 56 12.68 -13.96 -8.82
N GLY A 57 13.44 -13.32 -9.73
CA GLY A 57 14.21 -14.02 -10.75
C GLY A 57 13.36 -14.79 -11.76
N LEU A 58 12.15 -14.29 -12.07
CA LEU A 58 11.26 -14.89 -13.06
C LEU A 58 11.69 -14.50 -14.47
N ASN A 59 11.64 -15.46 -15.40
CA ASN A 59 12.03 -15.23 -16.80
C ASN A 59 10.99 -14.43 -17.61
N SER A 60 9.75 -14.32 -17.11
CA SER A 60 8.66 -13.57 -17.75
C SER A 60 7.70 -13.00 -16.71
N THR A 61 7.03 -11.91 -17.08
CA THR A 61 5.93 -11.30 -16.34
C THR A 61 4.59 -11.98 -16.56
N ASP A 62 4.47 -12.91 -17.51
CA ASP A 62 3.19 -13.50 -17.93
C ASP A 62 2.52 -14.32 -16.82
N GLY A 63 3.32 -14.92 -15.93
CA GLY A 63 2.85 -15.61 -14.74
C GLY A 63 2.51 -14.69 -13.56
N CYS A 64 2.71 -13.38 -13.66
CA CYS A 64 2.45 -12.44 -12.57
C CYS A 64 1.07 -11.79 -12.71
N TYR A 65 0.19 -12.06 -11.75
CA TYR A 65 -1.18 -11.54 -11.73
C TYR A 65 -1.38 -10.57 -10.57
N VAL A 66 -1.41 -9.28 -10.87
CA VAL A 66 -1.75 -8.24 -9.89
C VAL A 66 -3.24 -8.34 -9.57
N ALA A 67 -3.58 -8.40 -8.28
CA ALA A 67 -4.98 -8.43 -7.84
C ALA A 67 -5.75 -7.18 -8.29
N LYS A 68 -7.07 -7.32 -8.45
CA LYS A 68 -7.94 -6.17 -8.74
C LYS A 68 -8.00 -5.22 -7.54
N ILE A 69 -8.33 -3.96 -7.79
CA ILE A 69 -8.28 -2.87 -6.79
C ILE A 69 -9.16 -3.16 -5.56
N GLU A 70 -10.24 -3.92 -5.71
CA GLU A 70 -11.16 -4.29 -4.62
C GLU A 70 -10.51 -5.24 -3.61
N ALA A 71 -9.48 -5.98 -4.03
CA ALA A 71 -8.72 -6.89 -3.19
C ALA A 71 -7.49 -6.23 -2.55
N TRP A 72 -7.24 -4.93 -2.81
CA TRP A 72 -6.08 -4.24 -2.24
C TRP A 72 -6.32 -3.91 -0.78
N LEU A 73 -5.34 -4.25 0.05
CA LEU A 73 -5.40 -4.02 1.49
C LEU A 73 -4.87 -2.62 1.78
N CYS A 74 -5.78 -1.65 1.83
CA CYS A 74 -5.44 -0.27 2.19
C CYS A 74 -5.38 -0.14 3.70
N GLY A 75 -4.19 0.04 4.28
CA GLY A 75 -3.96 0.36 5.68
C GLY A 75 -3.89 1.88 5.95
N GLY A 76 -3.49 2.26 7.17
CA GLY A 76 -3.39 3.67 7.56
C GLY A 76 -2.25 4.43 6.88
N PHE A 77 -1.14 3.76 6.61
CA PHE A 77 0.07 4.36 6.03
C PHE A 77 0.61 3.62 4.81
N ASN A 78 0.00 2.48 4.46
CA ASN A 78 0.44 1.66 3.33
C ASN A 78 -0.78 1.14 2.56
N VAL A 79 -0.58 0.87 1.28
CA VAL A 79 -1.44 -0.02 0.51
C VAL A 79 -0.63 -1.26 0.14
N CYS A 80 -1.22 -2.42 0.40
CA CYS A 80 -0.66 -3.72 0.07
C CYS A 80 -1.42 -4.29 -1.12
N ILE A 81 -0.69 -4.61 -2.18
CA ILE A 81 -1.22 -5.13 -3.44
C ILE A 81 -0.82 -6.60 -3.55
N PRO A 82 -1.77 -7.54 -3.42
CA PRO A 82 -1.50 -8.96 -3.63
C PRO A 82 -1.14 -9.22 -5.10
N ILE A 83 -0.11 -10.03 -5.31
CA ILE A 83 0.33 -10.47 -6.64
C ILE A 83 0.50 -11.99 -6.59
N SER A 84 -0.29 -12.68 -7.40
CA SER A 84 -0.22 -14.13 -7.54
C SER A 84 0.77 -14.50 -8.64
N ILE A 85 1.60 -15.50 -8.39
CA ILE A 85 2.61 -15.97 -9.34
C ILE A 85 2.24 -17.38 -9.77
N GLN A 86 1.89 -17.54 -11.04
CA GLN A 86 1.67 -18.84 -11.64
C GLN A 86 3.03 -19.43 -12.02
N GLY A 87 3.39 -20.51 -11.33
CA GLY A 87 4.64 -21.22 -11.59
C GLY A 87 4.44 -22.47 -12.44
N SER A 88 5.43 -22.78 -13.27
CA SER A 88 5.84 -24.14 -13.61
C SER A 88 7.21 -24.40 -12.95
N GLY A 89 7.24 -25.12 -11.82
CA GLY A 89 8.47 -25.37 -11.05
C GLY A 89 8.28 -25.46 -9.52
N LYS A 90 9.38 -25.31 -8.76
CA LYS A 90 9.52 -25.61 -7.31
C LYS A 90 8.58 -24.87 -6.33
N LEU A 91 7.83 -23.85 -6.75
CA LEU A 91 6.87 -23.14 -5.89
C LEU A 91 5.58 -22.79 -6.67
N PRO A 92 4.69 -23.76 -6.90
CA PRO A 92 3.37 -23.49 -7.49
C PRO A 92 2.49 -22.74 -6.47
N GLY A 93 1.89 -21.61 -6.89
CA GLY A 93 0.88 -20.90 -6.09
C GLY A 93 1.41 -19.86 -5.10
N GLN A 94 2.63 -19.36 -5.28
CA GLN A 94 3.19 -18.32 -4.42
C GLN A 94 2.41 -17.00 -4.61
N GLN A 95 1.93 -16.45 -3.50
CA GLN A 95 1.36 -15.11 -3.44
C GLN A 95 2.35 -14.20 -2.71
N VAL A 96 2.69 -13.09 -3.34
CA VAL A 96 3.51 -12.04 -2.73
C VAL A 96 2.69 -10.77 -2.57
N VAL A 97 3.17 -9.85 -1.74
CA VAL A 97 2.55 -8.56 -1.52
C VAL A 97 3.53 -7.47 -1.91
N LEU A 98 3.11 -6.59 -2.82
CA LEU A 98 3.82 -5.36 -3.10
C LEU A 98 3.24 -4.24 -2.24
N ARG A 99 4.07 -3.62 -1.41
CA ARG A 99 3.64 -2.63 -0.42
C ARG A 99 4.13 -1.24 -0.81
N PHE A 100 3.20 -0.28 -0.84
CA PHE A 100 3.50 1.13 -1.10
C PHE A 100 3.18 1.96 0.13
N ALA A 101 4.07 2.87 0.49
CA ALA A 101 3.75 3.94 1.42
C ALA A 101 2.67 4.86 0.81
N LEU A 102 1.80 5.41 1.66
CA LEU A 102 0.78 6.37 1.24
C LEU A 102 1.36 7.79 1.38
N PRO A 103 1.79 8.45 0.29
CA PRO A 103 2.51 9.73 0.37
C PRO A 103 1.65 10.85 1.01
N TYR A 104 0.34 10.81 0.81
CA TYR A 104 -0.61 11.71 1.43
C TYR A 104 -0.78 11.49 2.96
N ARG A 105 -0.26 10.39 3.51
CA ARG A 105 -0.29 10.06 4.94
C ARG A 105 1.05 10.26 5.63
N THR A 106 2.15 10.21 4.89
CA THR A 106 3.51 10.45 5.42
C THR A 106 3.87 11.93 5.46
N GLY A 107 3.08 12.80 4.83
CA GLY A 107 3.35 14.23 4.81
C GLY A 107 4.42 14.64 3.81
N ASP A 108 4.72 13.76 2.85
CA ASP A 108 5.80 13.95 1.88
C ASP A 108 5.61 15.22 1.04
N ASN A 109 4.36 15.63 0.80
CA ASN A 109 4.04 16.85 0.07
C ASN A 109 4.48 18.14 0.79
N PHE A 110 4.52 18.16 2.13
CA PHE A 110 4.94 19.35 2.90
C PHE A 110 6.37 19.20 3.46
N ARG A 111 6.87 17.98 3.60
CA ARG A 111 8.25 17.64 3.95
C ARG A 111 8.74 16.49 3.06
N PRO A 112 9.33 16.81 1.89
CA PRO A 112 9.86 15.80 0.99
C PRO A 112 10.91 14.91 1.67
N GLY A 113 10.85 13.61 1.41
CA GLY A 113 11.76 12.61 1.97
C GLY A 113 11.16 11.83 3.16
N ASN A 114 10.00 12.22 3.68
CA ASN A 114 9.29 11.45 4.70
C ASN A 114 8.87 10.06 4.19
N GLY A 115 8.54 9.95 2.90
CA GLY A 115 8.27 8.66 2.25
C GLY A 115 9.50 7.75 2.25
N ASP A 116 10.66 8.30 1.89
CA ASP A 116 11.94 7.58 1.82
C ASP A 116 12.39 7.14 3.21
N GLU A 117 12.37 8.06 4.19
CA GLU A 117 12.66 7.76 5.60
C GLU A 117 11.81 6.60 6.10
N LYS A 118 10.50 6.62 5.83
CA LYS A 118 9.61 5.52 6.21
C LYS A 118 10.06 4.17 5.62
N ILE A 119 10.41 4.13 4.34
CA ILE A 119 10.82 2.89 3.66
C ILE A 119 12.16 2.41 4.22
N GLN A 120 13.11 3.32 4.42
CA GLN A 120 14.43 3.01 4.96
C GLN A 120 14.35 2.49 6.39
N CYS A 121 13.53 3.11 7.26
CA CYS A 121 13.30 2.62 8.62
C CYS A 121 12.73 1.19 8.61
N GLU A 122 11.76 0.90 7.75
CA GLU A 122 11.14 -0.42 7.66
C GLU A 122 12.14 -1.49 7.17
N ALA A 123 12.92 -1.19 6.13
CA ALA A 123 13.98 -2.06 5.64
C ALA A 123 15.06 -2.31 6.71
N GLY A 124 15.53 -1.26 7.38
CA GLY A 124 16.50 -1.36 8.47
C GLY A 124 15.96 -2.17 9.64
N THR A 125 14.67 -2.03 9.97
CA THR A 125 14.02 -2.82 11.02
C THR A 125 13.99 -4.30 10.66
N TYR A 126 13.59 -4.66 9.44
CA TYR A 126 13.60 -6.07 9.02
C TYR A 126 15.00 -6.66 8.99
N ALA A 127 16.00 -5.93 8.47
CA ALA A 127 17.39 -6.40 8.48
C ALA A 127 17.91 -6.62 9.91
N TRP A 128 17.59 -5.71 10.83
CA TRP A 128 17.97 -5.84 12.24
C TRP A 128 17.27 -7.02 12.91
N LEU A 129 15.95 -7.19 12.70
CA LEU A 129 15.19 -8.31 13.25
C LEU A 129 15.68 -9.66 12.71
N GLN A 130 15.96 -9.75 11.41
CA GLN A 130 16.50 -10.97 10.80
C GLN A 130 17.86 -11.35 11.39
N HIS A 131 18.69 -10.37 11.74
CA HIS A 131 20.00 -10.62 12.34
C HIS A 131 19.93 -10.95 13.85
N ASN A 132 19.10 -10.22 14.61
CA ASN A 132 19.12 -10.26 16.08
C ASN A 132 18.00 -11.11 16.69
N CYS A 133 16.94 -11.40 15.93
CA CYS A 133 15.75 -12.12 16.39
C CYS A 133 15.28 -13.13 15.32
N PRO A 134 16.13 -14.09 14.88
CA PRO A 134 15.83 -14.98 13.76
C PRO A 134 14.62 -15.90 14.01
N ASP A 135 14.26 -16.14 15.27
CA ASP A 135 13.10 -16.94 15.66
C ASP A 135 11.77 -16.17 15.59
N VAL A 136 11.83 -14.83 15.45
CA VAL A 136 10.63 -14.00 15.30
C VAL A 136 10.25 -13.98 13.82
N PRO A 137 9.07 -14.50 13.45
CA PRO A 137 8.62 -14.44 12.07
C PRO A 137 8.35 -12.98 11.69
N ILE A 138 9.03 -12.53 10.64
CA ILE A 138 8.79 -11.25 9.98
C ILE A 138 8.18 -11.50 8.60
N PRO A 139 7.44 -10.54 8.02
CA PRO A 139 6.93 -10.63 6.65
C PRO A 139 8.01 -10.90 5.59
#